data_AF-A0A1F2P3Z7-F1
#
_entry.id   AF-A0A1F2P3Z7-F1
#
_cell.length_a   1.000
_cell.length_b   1.000
_cell.length_c   1.000
_cell.angle_alpha   90.00
_cell.angle_beta   90.00
_cell.angle_gamma   90.00
#
_symmetry.space_group_name_H-M   'P 1'
#
loop_
_entity.id
_entity.type
_entity.pdbx_description
1 polymer ?
#
loop_
_entity_poly.entity_id
_entity_poly.type
_entity_poly.pdbx_seq_one_letter_code
_entity_poly.pdbx_strand_id
1 'polypeptide(L)' 'MREDEEELYDLLLPYGVPIDIIGEALERFDVIPGYADGDERRPTLRGSLEEVTKAKEYIYRRMKEYIAEMERGGGIRRR' A
#
# COMPACT_ATOMS: atom_id res chain seq x y z
N MET A 1 2.68 -34.42 -1.31
CA MET A 1 2.75 -32.99 -1.66
C MET A 1 1.33 -32.48 -1.53
N ARG A 2 1.09 -31.49 -0.66
CA ARG A 2 -0.26 -30.93 -0.48
C ARG A 2 -0.55 -29.97 -1.62
N GLU A 3 -1.73 -30.11 -2.20
CA GLU A 3 -2.31 -29.26 -3.25
C GLU A 3 -2.39 -27.80 -2.74
N ASP A 4 -1.76 -26.90 -3.48
CA ASP A 4 -2.11 -25.49 -3.66
C ASP A 4 -2.34 -24.62 -2.40
N GLU A 5 -1.39 -24.58 -1.47
CA GLU A 5 -1.23 -23.36 -0.66
C GLU A 5 -0.62 -22.28 -1.57
N GLU A 6 -1.46 -21.44 -2.17
CA GLU A 6 -1.00 -20.27 -2.94
C GLU A 6 -0.03 -19.46 -2.07
N GLU A 7 1.19 -19.29 -2.55
CA GLU A 7 2.21 -18.53 -1.83
C GLU A 7 1.78 -17.07 -1.73
N LEU A 8 1.64 -16.58 -0.50
CA LEU A 8 1.29 -15.20 -0.20
C LEU A 8 2.54 -14.35 0.02
N TYR A 9 2.46 -13.11 -0.44
CA TYR A 9 3.55 -12.15 -0.42
C TYR A 9 3.16 -10.93 0.41
N ASP A 10 4.12 -10.36 1.13
CA ASP A 10 3.95 -9.12 1.88
C ASP A 10 4.56 -7.94 1.11
N LEU A 11 3.72 -6.97 0.72
CA LEU A 11 4.17 -5.65 0.29
C LEU A 11 4.32 -4.75 1.51
N LEU A 12 5.57 -4.44 1.89
CA LEU A 12 5.85 -3.46 2.94
C LEU A 12 5.39 -2.06 2.49
N LEU A 13 4.53 -1.43 3.28
CA LEU A 13 4.06 -0.07 3.02
C LEU A 13 5.09 0.95 3.52
N PRO A 14 5.57 1.87 2.66
CA PRO A 14 6.45 2.95 3.10
C PRO A 14 5.78 3.87 4.11
N TYR A 15 6.56 4.42 5.04
CA TYR A 15 6.05 5.47 5.93
C TYR A 15 5.63 6.70 5.14
N GLY A 16 4.51 7.30 5.54
CA GLY A 16 3.97 8.50 4.92
C GLY A 16 3.05 8.25 3.73
N VAL A 17 2.73 6.99 3.40
CA VAL A 17 1.60 6.70 2.51
C VAL A 17 0.29 7.11 3.22
N PRO A 18 -0.48 8.04 2.65
CA PRO A 18 -1.79 8.43 3.17
C PRO A 18 -2.76 7.25 3.29
N ILE A 19 -3.58 7.25 4.35
CA ILE A 19 -4.49 6.13 4.67
C ILE A 19 -5.58 5.94 3.62
N ASP A 20 -5.99 7.01 2.94
CA ASP A 20 -6.90 7.01 1.80
C ASP A 20 -6.32 6.25 0.61
N ILE A 21 -5.03 6.45 0.29
CA ILE A 21 -4.35 5.68 -0.77
C ILE A 21 -4.28 4.19 -0.42
N ILE A 22 -4.05 3.85 0.86
CA ILE A 22 -4.05 2.47 1.33
C ILE A 22 -5.47 1.88 1.21
N GLY A 23 -6.50 2.63 1.62
CA GLY A 23 -7.91 2.24 1.50
C GLY A 23 -8.32 1.96 0.06
N GLU A 24 -7.95 2.86 -0.86
CA GLU A 24 -8.19 2.67 -2.30
C GLU A 24 -7.51 1.40 -2.84
N ALA A 25 -6.33 1.03 -2.34
CA ALA A 25 -5.66 -0.21 -2.75
C ALA A 25 -6.40 -1.46 -2.23
N LEU A 26 -6.86 -1.44 -0.97
CA LEU A 26 -7.65 -2.51 -0.36
C LEU A 26 -9.00 -2.73 -1.07
N GLU A 27 -9.61 -1.67 -1.59
CA GLU A 27 -10.88 -1.76 -2.34
C GLU A 27 -10.70 -2.29 -3.76
N ARG A 28 -9.52 -2.08 -4.37
CA ARG A 28 -9.27 -2.36 -5.80
C ARG A 28 -8.61 -3.70 -6.07
N PHE A 29 -7.85 -4.21 -5.11
CA PHE A 29 -7.01 -5.40 -5.27
C PHE A 29 -7.33 -6.42 -4.19
N ASP A 30 -7.14 -7.69 -4.51
CA ASP A 30 -7.35 -8.79 -3.56
C ASP A 30 -6.14 -8.91 -2.62
N VAL A 31 -6.08 -7.96 -1.68
CA VAL A 31 -5.03 -7.85 -0.66
C VAL A 31 -5.64 -7.53 0.70
N ILE A 32 -5.03 -8.03 1.77
CA ILE A 32 -5.45 -7.79 3.15
C ILE A 32 -4.38 -7.00 3.93
N PRO A 33 -4.77 -6.17 4.92
CA PRO A 33 -3.80 -5.45 5.74
C PRO A 33 -3.09 -6.40 6.70
N GLY A 34 -1.81 -6.13 6.96
CA GLY A 34 -0.99 -6.91 7.89
C GLY A 34 0.17 -6.11 8.47
N TYR A 35 1.05 -6.82 9.18
CA TYR A 35 2.28 -6.28 9.75
C TYR A 35 3.42 -7.26 9.52
N ALA A 36 4.53 -6.77 8.97
CA ALA A 36 5.71 -7.59 8.73
C ALA A 36 6.27 -8.10 10.05
N ASP A 37 6.45 -9.42 10.16
CA ASP A 37 6.98 -10.09 11.36
C ASP A 37 6.20 -9.78 12.67
N GLY A 38 4.93 -9.35 12.55
CA GLY A 38 4.14 -8.91 13.70
C GLY A 38 4.56 -7.56 14.29
N ASP A 39 5.44 -6.81 13.63
CA ASP A 39 5.84 -5.47 14.05
C ASP A 39 4.79 -4.45 13.56
N GLU A 40 3.99 -3.93 14.49
CA GLU A 40 2.96 -2.91 14.24
C GLU A 40 3.51 -1.64 13.55
N ARG A 41 4.83 -1.41 13.61
CA ARG A 41 5.49 -0.28 12.94
C ARG A 41 5.71 -0.53 11.45
N ARG A 42 5.53 -1.76 10.98
CA ARG A 42 5.84 -2.18 9.61
C ARG A 42 4.57 -2.69 8.91
N PRO A 43 3.61 -1.82 8.59
CA PRO A 43 2.37 -2.21 7.94
C PRO A 43 2.64 -2.82 6.56
N THR A 44 1.86 -3.83 6.19
CA THR A 44 1.93 -4.54 4.91
C THR A 44 0.57 -4.65 4.23
N LEU A 45 0.58 -4.87 2.91
CA LEU A 45 -0.53 -5.47 2.18
C LEU A 45 -0.13 -6.87 1.75
N ARG A 46 -0.94 -7.87 2.11
CA ARG A 46 -0.69 -9.28 1.86
C ARG A 46 -1.64 -9.84 0.81
N GLY A 47 -1.13 -10.57 -0.17
CA GLY A 47 -1.93 -11.21 -1.21
C GLY A 47 -1.07 -12.06 -2.14
N SER A 48 -1.63 -12.48 -3.28
CA SER A 48 -0.85 -13.16 -4.33
C SER A 48 0.22 -12.21 -4.90
N LEU A 49 1.30 -12.75 -5.48
CA LEU A 49 2.36 -11.95 -6.09
C LEU A 49 1.82 -10.94 -7.12
N GLU A 50 0.83 -11.35 -7.89
CA GLU A 50 0.17 -10.52 -8.89
C GLU A 50 -0.55 -9.33 -8.23
N GLU A 51 -1.37 -9.59 -7.22
CA GLU A 51 -2.18 -8.57 -6.56
C GLU A 51 -1.33 -7.59 -5.75
N VAL A 52 -0.30 -8.07 -5.03
CA VAL A 52 0.62 -7.17 -4.33
C VAL A 52 1.45 -6.32 -5.31
N THR A 53 1.74 -6.84 -6.51
CA THR A 53 2.44 -6.06 -7.55
C THR A 53 1.54 -4.97 -8.11
N LYS A 54 0.27 -5.27 -8.40
CA LYS A 54 -0.73 -4.28 -8.82
C LYS A 54 -0.93 -3.20 -7.76
N ALA A 55 -1.05 -3.59 -6.49
CA ALA A 55 -1.16 -2.67 -5.36
C ALA A 55 0.07 -1.76 -5.24
N LYS A 56 1.29 -2.31 -5.35
CA LYS A 56 2.54 -1.54 -5.33
C LYS A 56 2.58 -0.48 -6.43
N GLU A 57 2.24 -0.85 -7.66
CA GLU A 57 2.23 0.07 -8.79
C GLU A 57 1.17 1.17 -8.63
N TYR A 58 -0.01 0.81 -8.13
CA TYR A 58 -1.07 1.76 -7.82
C TYR A 58 -0.64 2.77 -6.77
N ILE A 59 -0.16 2.31 -5.62
CA ILE A 59 0.29 3.16 -4.51
C ILE A 59 1.39 4.11 -5.00
N TYR A 60 2.36 3.60 -5.75
CA TYR A 60 3.44 4.43 -6.30
C TYR A 60 2.92 5.56 -7.19
N ARG A 61 2.00 5.24 -8.12
CA ARG A 61 1.39 6.25 -9.00
C ARG A 61 0.58 7.28 -8.20
N ARG A 62 -0.29 6.82 -7.29
CA ARG A 62 -1.15 7.69 -6.51
C ARG A 62 -0.35 8.59 -5.56
N MET A 63 0.75 8.08 -4.98
CA MET A 63 1.69 8.88 -4.18
C MET A 63 2.32 10.01 -4.99
N LYS A 64 2.71 9.76 -6.25
CA LYS A 64 3.24 10.83 -7.12
C LYS A 64 2.21 11.92 -7.36
N GLU A 65 0.97 11.54 -7.64
CA GLU A 65 -0.14 12.48 -7.84
C GLU A 65 -0.42 13.29 -6.57
N TYR A 66 -0.49 12.62 -5.42
CA TYR A 66 -0.70 13.23 -4.11
C TYR A 66 0.39 14.26 -3.77
N ILE A 67 1.67 13.92 -3.98
CA ILE A 67 2.79 14.87 -3.79
C ILE A 67 2.64 16.07 -4.73
N ALA A 68 2.35 15.85 -6.02
CA ALA A 68 2.17 16.93 -6.97
C ALA A 68 0.95 17.82 -6.65
N GLU A 69 -0.11 17.27 -6.05
CA GLU A 69 -1.25 18.03 -5.52
C GLU A 69 -0.85 18.90 -4.32
N MET A 70 -0.09 18.35 -3.38
CA MET A 70 0.42 19.10 -2.22
C MET A 70 1.35 20.25 -2.63
N GLU A 71 2.22 20.03 -3.62
CA GLU A 71 3.11 21.07 -4.15
C GLU A 71 2.34 22.20 -4.84
N ARG A 72 1.31 21.86 -5.63
CA ARG A 72 0.42 22.85 -6.26
C ARG A 72 -0.44 23.61 -5.24
N GLY A 73 -0.88 22.94 -4.19
CA GLY A 73 -1.74 23.50 -3.15
C GLY A 73 -1.00 24.33 -2.09
N GLY A 74 0.32 24.48 -2.19
CA GLY A 74 1.15 25.20 -1.22
C GLY A 74 1.12 24.53 0.16
N GLY A 75 1.51 23.25 0.22
CA GLY A 75 1.42 22.30 1.35
C GLY A 75 1.94 22.72 2.74
N ILE A 76 2.30 23.99 2.95
CA ILE A 76 2.57 24.59 4.25
C ILE A 76 1.44 25.60 4.55
N ARG A 77 0.41 25.15 5.27
CA ARG A 77 -0.57 26.06 5.87
C ARG A 77 -0.03 26.58 7.20
N ARG A 78 0.13 27.90 7.31
CA ARG A 78 0.35 28.55 8.61
C ARG A 78 -0.92 28.36 9.46
N ARG A 79 -0.77 27.77 10.65
CA ARG A 79 -1.83 27.75 11.66
C ARG A 79 -1.93 29.10 12.34
#